data_AF-A0A382IFD4-F1
#
_entry.id   AF-A0A382IFD4-F1
#
_cell.length_a   1.000
_cell.length_b   1.000
_cell.length_c   1.000
_cell.angle_alpha   90.00
_cell.angle_beta   90.00
_cell.angle_gamma   90.00
#
_symmetry.space_group_name_H-M   'P 1'
#
loop_
_entity.id
_entity.type
_entity.pdbx_description
1 polymer ?
#
loop_
_entity_poly.entity_id
_entity_poly.type
_entity_poly.pdbx_seq_one_letter_code
_entity_poly.pdbx_strand_id
1 'polypeptide(L)' 'MNEILGNLDSLRSAMVNGEFDTIIAMSPENVSYTAGVGIWSQKVIRDRLALVAWPREGEPTLIVATNEEGYVREKSWIT' A
#
# COMPACT_ATOMS: atom_id res chain seq x y z
N MET A 1 -0.03 13.58 11.28
CA MET A 1 1.14 13.25 10.46
C MET A 1 1.08 11.76 10.29
N ASN A 2 0.71 11.25 9.11
CA ASN A 2 0.56 9.82 8.89
C ASN A 2 1.97 9.22 8.84
N GLU A 3 2.26 8.35 9.79
CA GLU A 3 3.61 7.82 9.99
C GLU A 3 3.90 6.78 8.91
N ILE A 4 5.00 6.97 8.19
CA ILE A 4 5.46 5.99 7.20
C ILE A 4 6.07 4.82 7.98
N LEU A 5 5.39 3.66 7.95
CA LEU A 5 5.80 2.47 8.69
C LEU A 5 6.92 1.68 7.97
N GLY A 6 6.94 1.72 6.63
CA GLY A 6 7.88 0.96 5.81
C GLY A 6 9.17 1.72 5.47
N ASN A 7 10.23 0.99 5.15
CA ASN A 7 11.45 1.55 4.57
C ASN A 7 11.25 1.82 3.06
N LEU A 8 10.46 2.84 2.76
CA LEU A 8 10.04 3.16 1.39
C LEU A 8 11.19 3.58 0.49
N ASP A 9 12.27 4.14 1.04
CA ASP A 9 13.48 4.50 0.28
C ASP A 9 14.20 3.26 -0.26
N SER A 10 14.29 2.21 0.57
CA SER A 10 14.85 0.93 0.13
C SER A 10 13.95 0.23 -0.87
N LEU A 11 12.63 0.28 -0.67
CA LEU A 11 11.66 -0.23 -1.64
C LEU A 11 11.79 0.48 -3.00
N ARG A 12 11.84 1.82 -3.00
CA ARG A 12 12.02 2.62 -4.21
C ARG A 12 13.35 2.29 -4.90
N SER A 13 14.43 2.14 -4.13
CA SER A 13 15.73 1.74 -4.67
C SER A 13 15.69 0.34 -5.29
N ALA A 14 15.01 -0.62 -4.66
CA ALA A 14 14.84 -1.97 -5.22
C ALA A 14 14.00 -1.96 -6.51
N MET A 15 12.96 -1.13 -6.59
CA MET A 15 12.14 -0.96 -7.80
C MET A 15 12.94 -0.38 -8.96
N VAL A 16 13.78 0.63 -8.72
CA VAL A 16 14.64 1.27 -9.74
C VAL A 16 15.70 0.31 -10.29
N ASN A 17 16.27 -0.54 -9.43
CA ASN A 17 17.34 -1.46 -9.81
C ASN A 17 16.83 -2.86 -10.22
N GLY A 18 15.53 -3.10 -10.13
CA GLY A 18 14.90 -4.39 -10.42
C GLY A 18 14.36 -4.51 -11.85
N GLU A 19 13.95 -5.71 -12.23
CA GLU A 19 13.42 -6.01 -13.56
C GLU A 19 11.93 -5.67 -13.71
N PHE A 20 11.21 -5.46 -12.61
CA PHE A 20 9.75 -5.27 -12.60
C PHE A 20 9.35 -3.80 -12.79
N ASP A 21 8.30 -3.56 -13.57
CA ASP A 21 7.75 -2.22 -13.80
C ASP A 21 6.77 -1.81 -12.70
N THR A 22 6.20 -2.77 -11.98
CA THR A 22 5.25 -2.56 -10.88
C THR A 22 5.25 -3.77 -9.95
N ILE A 23 5.11 -3.53 -8.65
CA ILE A 23 4.79 -4.57 -7.67
C ILE A 23 3.34 -4.42 -7.19
N ILE A 24 2.75 -5.55 -6.82
CA ILE A 24 1.42 -5.61 -6.20
C ILE A 24 1.59 -6.13 -4.78
N ALA A 25 1.53 -5.23 -3.80
CA ALA A 25 1.60 -5.56 -2.38
C ALA A 25 0.20 -5.93 -1.87
N MET A 26 -0.03 -7.21 -1.54
CA MET A 26 -1.38 -7.73 -1.25
C MET A 26 -1.58 -8.35 0.14
N SER A 27 -0.52 -8.74 0.85
CA SER A 27 -0.69 -9.24 2.22
C SER A 27 -1.03 -8.06 3.15
N PRO A 28 -1.77 -8.29 4.24
CA PRO A 28 -2.05 -7.23 5.22
C PRO A 28 -0.79 -6.50 5.71
N GLU A 29 0.30 -7.24 5.87
CA GLU A 29 1.60 -6.72 6.29
C GLU A 29 2.22 -5.86 5.19
N ASN A 30 2.18 -6.32 3.93
CA ASN A 30 2.77 -5.57 2.82
C ASN A 30 1.97 -4.30 2.51
N VAL A 31 0.63 -4.36 2.57
CA VAL A 31 -0.22 -3.16 2.45
C VAL A 31 0.10 -2.16 3.55
N SER A 32 0.19 -2.63 4.81
CA SER A 32 0.54 -1.76 5.94
C SER A 32 1.93 -1.14 5.79
N TYR A 33 2.90 -1.93 5.33
CA TYR A 33 4.26 -1.48 5.06
C TYR A 33 4.29 -0.39 3.98
N THR A 34 3.60 -0.62 2.85
CA THR A 34 3.65 0.31 1.71
C THR A 34 2.76 1.54 1.90
N ALA A 35 1.58 1.41 2.51
CA ALA A 35 0.61 2.49 2.63
C ALA A 35 0.66 3.22 3.99
N GLY A 36 1.39 2.69 4.97
CA GLY A 36 1.42 3.26 6.33
C GLY A 36 0.12 3.10 7.11
N VAL A 37 -0.82 2.28 6.61
CA VAL A 37 -2.13 2.07 7.24
C VAL A 37 -2.47 0.58 7.33
N GLY A 38 -2.89 0.15 8.51
CA GLY A 38 -3.43 -1.19 8.72
C GLY A 38 -4.92 -1.22 8.40
N ILE A 39 -5.31 -2.08 7.46
CA ILE A 39 -6.73 -2.26 7.09
C ILE A 39 -7.24 -3.53 7.77
N TRP A 40 -7.97 -3.35 8.88
CA TRP A 40 -8.45 -4.49 9.66
C TRP A 40 -9.34 -5.43 8.86
N SER A 41 -10.21 -4.87 8.01
CA SER A 41 -11.17 -5.63 7.24
C SER A 41 -10.51 -6.55 6.21
N GLN A 42 -9.33 -6.21 5.70
CA GLN A 42 -8.50 -7.09 4.87
C GLN A 42 -8.05 -8.36 5.61
N LYS A 43 -7.82 -8.25 6.94
CA LYS A 43 -7.40 -9.39 7.77
C LYS A 43 -8.54 -10.32 8.12
N VAL A 44 -9.75 -9.78 8.33
CA VAL A 44 -10.88 -10.53 8.93
C VAL A 44 -12.01 -10.85 7.96
N ILE A 45 -12.09 -10.19 6.81
CA ILE A 45 -13.13 -10.41 5.79
C ILE A 45 -12.44 -10.79 4.48
N ARG A 46 -12.52 -12.08 4.12
CA ARG A 46 -11.85 -12.66 2.94
C ARG A 46 -12.11 -11.89 1.64
N ASP A 47 -13.33 -11.38 1.46
CA ASP A 47 -13.76 -10.72 0.23
C ASP A 47 -13.38 -9.23 0.19
N ARG A 48 -12.78 -8.69 1.27
CA ARG A 48 -12.32 -7.30 1.32
C ARG A 48 -10.84 -7.24 0.97
N LEU A 49 -10.59 -7.17 -0.32
CA LEU A 49 -9.24 -7.00 -0.83
C LEU A 49 -8.75 -5.58 -0.55
N ALA A 50 -7.48 -5.49 -0.19
CA ALA A 50 -6.71 -4.26 -0.23
C ALA A 50 -5.34 -4.59 -0.84
N LEU A 51 -4.87 -3.73 -1.72
CA LEU A 51 -3.55 -3.89 -2.34
C LEU A 51 -2.97 -2.54 -2.72
N VAL A 52 -1.64 -2.48 -2.75
CA VAL A 52 -0.92 -1.32 -3.25
C VAL A 52 -0.23 -1.69 -4.56
N ALA A 53 -0.61 -0.98 -5.62
CA ALA A 53 0.12 -1.00 -6.87
C ALA A 53 1.25 0.04 -6.77
N TRP A 54 2.49 -0.43 -6.75
CA TRP A 54 3.66 0.43 -6.64
C TRP A 54 4.45 0.37 -7.94
N PRO A 55 4.36 1.41 -8.78
CA PRO A 55 5.08 1.46 -10.05
C PRO A 55 6.57 1.77 -9.83
N ARG A 56 7.41 1.41 -10.80
CA ARG A 56 8.82 1.80 -10.83
C ARG A 56 8.98 3.33 -10.84
N GLU A 57 8.12 3.99 -11.59
CA GLU A 57 8.09 5.45 -11.77
C GLU A 57 6.72 6.01 -11.36
N GLY A 58 6.73 7.16 -10.69
CA GLY A 58 5.50 7.80 -10.19
C GLY A 58 5.15 7.42 -8.75
N GLU A 59 3.90 7.69 -8.39
CA GLU A 59 3.35 7.46 -7.06
C GLU A 59 2.56 6.14 -7.00
N PRO A 60 2.60 5.43 -5.86
CA PRO A 60 1.81 4.22 -5.70
C PRO A 60 0.32 4.53 -5.61
N THR A 61 -0.51 3.52 -5.86
CA THR A 61 -1.96 3.57 -5.74
C THR A 61 -2.44 2.54 -4.73
N LEU A 62 -3.22 2.98 -3.75
CA LEU A 62 -3.88 2.11 -2.78
C LEU A 62 -5.29 1.76 -3.28
N ILE A 63 -5.52 0.48 -3.54
CA ILE A 63 -6.81 -0.06 -4.01
C ILE A 63 -7.46 -0.78 -2.84
N VAL A 64 -8.67 -0.36 -2.48
CA VAL A 64 -9.41 -0.88 -1.31
C VAL A 64 -10.89 -1.06 -1.63
N ALA A 65 -11.59 -1.82 -0.78
CA ALA A 65 -13.04 -1.82 -0.76
C ALA A 65 -13.58 -0.40 -0.50
N THR A 66 -14.66 -0.01 -1.19
CA THR A 66 -15.23 1.36 -1.14
C THR A 66 -15.50 1.86 0.28
N ASN A 67 -15.89 0.97 1.20
CA ASN A 67 -16.17 1.35 2.58
C ASN A 67 -14.91 1.74 3.39
N GLU A 68 -13.72 1.39 2.92
CA GLU A 68 -12.44 1.76 3.54
C GLU A 68 -11.89 3.08 3.01
N GLU A 69 -12.43 3.62 1.91
CA GLU A 69 -11.88 4.79 1.22
C GLU A 69 -11.67 5.98 2.16
N GLY A 70 -12.70 6.35 2.94
CA GLY A 70 -12.61 7.45 3.88
C GLY A 70 -11.52 7.25 4.93
N TYR A 71 -11.40 6.03 5.46
CA TYR A 71 -10.40 5.69 6.45
C TYR A 71 -8.98 5.77 5.88
N VAL A 72 -8.75 5.20 4.69
CA VAL A 72 -7.40 5.19 4.10
C VAL A 72 -6.98 6.55 3.56
N ARG A 73 -7.93 7.39 3.11
CA ARG A 73 -7.64 8.79 2.79
C ARG A 73 -7.19 9.60 3.99
N GLU A 74 -7.75 9.31 5.17
CA GLU A 74 -7.37 9.99 6.41
C GLU A 74 -6.04 9.47 6.97
N LYS A 75 -5.79 8.15 6.88
CA LYS A 75 -4.70 7.49 7.63
C LYS A 75 -3.50 7.04 6.81
N SER A 76 -3.62 6.95 5.49
CA SER A 76 -2.48 6.62 4.63
C SER A 76 -1.79 7.88 4.11
N TRP A 77 -0.60 7.72 3.56
CA TRP A 77 0.10 8.79 2.86
C TRP A 77 -0.21 8.82 1.34
N ILE A 78 -0.91 7.79 0.84
CA ILE A 78 -1.24 7.61 -0.58
C ILE A 78 -2.58 8.32 -0.84
N THR A 79 -2.58 9.30 -1.75
CA THR A 79 -3.72 10.22 -2.01
C THR A 79 -4.52 9.87 -3.26
#